data_AF-A0A7V5C6H2-F1
#
_entry.id   AF-A0A7V5C6H2-F1
#
_cell.length_a   1.000
_cell.length_b   1.000
_cell.length_c   1.000
_cell.angle_alpha   90.00
_cell.angle_beta   90.00
_cell.angle_gamma   90.00
#
_symmetry.space_group_name_H-M   'P 1'
#
loop_
_entity.id
_entity.type
_entity.pdbx_description
1 polymer ?
#
loop_
_entity_poly.entity_id
_entity_poly.type
_entity_poly.pdbx_seq_one_letter_code
_entity_poly.pdbx_strand_id
1 'polypeptide(L)'
;MERWIKDEKLEENENPKVGVRLDNVIRLLVRLMPNVSEIRLKGKHLRFREKGYWASINEVASGHKAILAMAGDILIRLFERQPEETEPENLKGIVVIDELDVHIHPVYQREFPKLLSRAFPLVQFICSTHSPIPLLGAPENSRFFVVERDEVSGTKVRDVGVDVCRLHPNALLTSPLFNLEALFSECLKDYTDIDPEDDYNKIRERRILEEKIEKISQTDNPIPKDWIEG
;
A
#
# COMPACT_ATOMS: atom_id res chain seq x y z
N MET A 1 -19.74 -7.40 3.42
CA MET A 1 -19.14 -8.67 2.92
C MET A 1 -19.76 -9.93 3.52
N GLU A 2 -19.64 -10.21 4.83
CA GLU A 2 -20.16 -11.50 5.38
C GLU A 2 -21.66 -11.72 5.14
N ARG A 3 -22.46 -10.64 5.20
CA ARG A 3 -23.90 -10.70 4.85
C ARG A 3 -24.13 -11.08 3.38
N TRP A 4 -23.41 -10.47 2.45
CA TRP A 4 -23.51 -10.78 1.03
C TRP A 4 -23.08 -12.23 0.74
N ILE A 5 -21.99 -12.69 1.35
CA ILE A 5 -21.54 -14.10 1.23
C ILE A 5 -22.61 -15.07 1.75
N LYS A 6 -23.31 -14.71 2.83
CA LYS A 6 -24.42 -15.51 3.35
C LYS A 6 -25.57 -15.56 2.34
N ASP A 7 -25.92 -14.45 1.73
CA ASP A 7 -27.02 -14.36 0.78
C ASP A 7 -26.69 -15.16 -0.50
N GLU A 8 -25.48 -15.02 -1.05
CA GLU A 8 -24.99 -15.84 -2.17
C GLU A 8 -24.97 -17.34 -1.81
N LYS A 9 -24.55 -17.71 -0.60
CA LYS A 9 -24.61 -19.12 -0.16
C LYS A 9 -26.00 -19.72 -0.08
N LEU A 10 -27.03 -18.90 0.16
CA LEU A 10 -28.40 -19.37 0.16
C LEU A 10 -28.87 -19.63 -1.28
N GLU A 11 -28.42 -18.81 -2.23
CA GLU A 11 -28.72 -18.91 -3.66
C GLU A 11 -27.89 -20.00 -4.38
N GLU A 12 -26.75 -20.43 -3.81
CA GLU A 12 -25.90 -21.49 -4.37
C GLU A 12 -26.65 -22.80 -4.63
N ASN A 13 -27.60 -23.16 -3.76
CA ASN A 13 -28.43 -24.35 -3.94
C ASN A 13 -29.37 -24.26 -5.16
N GLU A 14 -29.67 -23.05 -5.62
CA GLU A 14 -30.57 -22.77 -6.74
C GLU A 14 -29.80 -22.47 -8.03
N ASN A 15 -28.57 -21.95 -7.94
CA ASN A 15 -27.74 -21.60 -9.09
C ASN A 15 -26.25 -21.93 -8.87
N PRO A 16 -25.71 -22.97 -9.55
CA PRO A 16 -24.29 -23.36 -9.43
C PRO A 16 -23.28 -22.27 -9.80
N LYS A 17 -23.68 -21.27 -10.62
CA LYS A 17 -22.81 -20.13 -10.97
C LYS A 17 -22.42 -19.31 -9.74
N VAL A 18 -23.29 -19.25 -8.73
CA VAL A 18 -23.08 -18.50 -7.49
C VAL A 18 -21.95 -19.11 -6.66
N GLY A 19 -21.86 -20.45 -6.59
CA GLY A 19 -20.75 -21.14 -5.93
C GLY A 19 -19.40 -20.84 -6.58
N VAL A 20 -19.36 -20.83 -7.92
CA VAL A 20 -18.15 -20.46 -8.70
C VAL A 20 -17.75 -19.01 -8.44
N ARG A 21 -18.71 -18.08 -8.44
CA ARG A 21 -18.46 -16.67 -8.11
C ARG A 21 -17.85 -16.52 -6.72
N LEU A 22 -18.39 -17.22 -5.72
CA LEU A 22 -17.90 -17.14 -4.36
C LEU A 22 -16.45 -17.64 -4.23
N ASP A 23 -16.11 -18.75 -4.90
CA ASP A 23 -14.73 -19.27 -4.90
C ASP A 23 -13.76 -18.27 -5.54
N ASN A 24 -14.14 -17.68 -6.68
CA ASN A 24 -13.33 -16.66 -7.36
C ASN A 24 -13.13 -15.41 -6.49
N VAL A 25 -14.18 -14.97 -5.79
CA VAL A 25 -14.09 -13.86 -4.83
C VAL A 25 -13.13 -14.19 -3.69
N ILE A 26 -13.22 -15.38 -3.10
CA ILE A 26 -12.33 -15.79 -2.01
C ILE A 26 -10.87 -15.82 -2.49
N ARG A 27 -10.61 -16.34 -3.70
CA ARG A 27 -9.27 -16.33 -4.31
C ARG A 27 -8.74 -14.91 -4.51
N LEU A 28 -9.57 -14.00 -4.99
CA LEU A 28 -9.19 -12.60 -5.15
C LEU A 28 -8.86 -11.95 -3.81
N LEU A 29 -9.68 -12.17 -2.78
CA LEU A 29 -9.46 -11.60 -1.45
C LEU A 29 -8.12 -12.07 -0.85
N VAL A 30 -7.76 -13.35 -1.02
CA VAL A 30 -6.44 -13.86 -0.62
C VAL A 30 -5.32 -13.12 -1.36
N ARG A 31 -5.47 -12.82 -2.65
CA ARG A 31 -4.48 -12.05 -3.43
C ARG A 31 -4.35 -10.59 -2.99
N LEU A 32 -5.44 -9.97 -2.54
CA LEU A 32 -5.47 -8.57 -2.10
C LEU A 32 -4.98 -8.39 -0.65
N MET A 33 -5.08 -9.43 0.18
CA MET A 33 -4.75 -9.38 1.59
C MET A 33 -3.35 -9.96 1.85
N PRO A 34 -2.32 -9.12 2.06
CA PRO A 34 -0.95 -9.59 2.30
C PRO A 34 -0.87 -10.39 3.61
N ASN A 35 0.04 -11.37 3.73
CA ASN A 35 0.14 -12.28 4.89
C ASN A 35 -1.08 -13.18 5.18
N VAL A 36 -2.18 -13.04 4.46
CA VAL A 36 -3.29 -14.00 4.52
C VAL A 36 -3.02 -15.10 3.52
N SER A 37 -2.73 -16.28 4.04
CA SER A 37 -2.41 -17.46 3.20
C SER A 37 -3.66 -18.17 2.68
N GLU A 38 -4.77 -18.06 3.42
CA GLU A 38 -5.98 -18.80 3.12
C GLU A 38 -7.19 -18.12 3.77
N ILE A 39 -8.33 -18.13 3.06
CA ILE A 39 -9.62 -17.70 3.58
C ILE A 39 -10.59 -18.87 3.44
N ARG A 40 -11.25 -19.23 4.54
CA ARG A 40 -12.28 -20.29 4.55
C ARG A 40 -13.57 -19.76 5.11
N LEU A 41 -14.66 -20.26 4.56
CA LEU A 41 -16.00 -19.94 5.04
C LEU A 41 -16.49 -21.08 5.94
N LYS A 42 -16.50 -20.85 7.25
CA LYS A 42 -17.00 -21.82 8.24
C LYS A 42 -18.41 -21.42 8.67
N GLY A 43 -19.42 -22.06 8.08
CA GLY A 43 -20.81 -21.66 8.24
C GLY A 43 -21.04 -20.27 7.61
N LYS A 44 -21.31 -19.27 8.45
CA LYS A 44 -21.60 -17.88 8.04
C LYS A 44 -20.43 -16.90 8.28
N HIS A 45 -19.30 -17.39 8.77
CA HIS A 45 -18.18 -16.54 9.17
C HIS A 45 -16.94 -16.82 8.33
N LEU A 46 -16.26 -15.75 7.93
CA LEU A 46 -14.96 -15.85 7.30
C LEU A 46 -13.89 -16.14 8.36
N ARG A 47 -13.03 -17.11 8.05
CA ARG A 47 -11.84 -17.46 8.82
C ARG A 47 -10.62 -17.20 7.95
N PHE A 48 -9.63 -16.54 8.52
CA PHE A 48 -8.43 -16.11 7.84
C PHE A 48 -7.24 -16.86 8.43
N ARG A 49 -6.36 -17.38 7.59
CA ARG A 49 -5.13 -18.04 8.03
C ARG A 49 -3.94 -17.12 7.87
N GLU A 50 -3.44 -16.62 8.99
CA GLU A 50 -2.28 -15.74 9.07
C GLU A 50 -1.18 -16.44 9.87
N LYS A 51 0.06 -16.47 9.35
CA LYS A 51 1.24 -17.04 10.06
C LYS A 51 1.01 -18.41 10.72
N GLY A 52 0.14 -19.24 10.13
CA GLY A 52 -0.16 -20.59 10.59
C GLY A 52 -1.35 -20.74 11.54
N TYR A 53 -1.94 -19.66 12.06
CA TYR A 53 -3.13 -19.71 12.92
C TYR A 53 -4.39 -19.22 12.20
N TRP A 54 -5.56 -19.68 12.66
CA TRP A 54 -6.86 -19.25 12.16
C TRP A 54 -7.43 -18.12 13.02
N ALA A 55 -7.64 -16.96 12.41
CA ALA A 55 -8.26 -15.80 13.01
C ALA A 55 -9.70 -15.61 12.50
N SER A 56 -10.58 -15.12 13.37
CA SER A 56 -11.86 -14.52 12.99
C SER A 56 -11.66 -13.10 12.45
N ILE A 57 -12.68 -12.56 11.79
CA ILE A 57 -12.64 -11.17 11.31
C ILE A 57 -12.29 -10.17 12.41
N ASN A 58 -12.70 -10.40 13.65
CA ASN A 58 -12.42 -9.48 14.77
C ASN A 58 -10.95 -9.52 15.21
N GLU A 59 -10.27 -10.65 15.02
CA GLU A 59 -8.88 -10.88 15.42
C GLU A 59 -7.88 -10.46 14.33
N VAL A 60 -8.34 -10.27 13.10
CA VAL A 60 -7.54 -9.78 11.97
C VAL A 60 -7.11 -8.33 12.20
N ALA A 61 -5.90 -7.97 11.75
CA ALA A 61 -5.36 -6.61 11.88
C ALA A 61 -6.24 -5.57 11.17
N SER A 62 -6.19 -4.32 11.64
CA SER A 62 -7.03 -3.22 11.12
C SER A 62 -6.85 -2.97 9.63
N GLY A 63 -5.61 -3.02 9.12
CA GLY A 63 -5.34 -2.82 7.69
C GLY A 63 -5.98 -3.86 6.78
N HIS A 64 -5.99 -5.13 7.21
CA HIS A 64 -6.69 -6.19 6.49
C HIS A 64 -8.21 -6.03 6.51
N LYS A 65 -8.78 -5.57 7.62
CA LYS A 65 -10.21 -5.23 7.71
C LYS A 65 -10.56 -4.10 6.74
N ALA A 66 -9.71 -3.08 6.63
CA ALA A 66 -9.90 -1.98 5.68
C ALA A 66 -9.87 -2.46 4.22
N ILE A 67 -8.88 -3.28 3.85
CA ILE A 67 -8.79 -3.91 2.52
C ILE A 67 -10.03 -4.77 2.24
N LEU A 68 -10.44 -5.62 3.18
CA LEU A 68 -11.61 -6.47 3.02
C LEU A 68 -12.90 -5.66 2.86
N ALA A 69 -13.06 -4.58 3.63
CA ALA A 69 -14.22 -3.71 3.53
C ALA A 69 -14.28 -3.03 2.16
N MET A 70 -13.16 -2.46 1.70
CA MET A 70 -13.06 -1.78 0.41
C MET A 70 -13.26 -2.75 -0.76
N ALA A 71 -12.49 -3.84 -0.82
CA ALA A 71 -12.61 -4.84 -1.87
C ALA A 71 -14.00 -5.48 -1.88
N GLY A 72 -14.56 -5.73 -0.68
CA GLY A 72 -15.91 -6.24 -0.54
C GLY A 72 -16.98 -5.29 -1.09
N ASP A 73 -16.91 -3.99 -0.79
CA ASP A 73 -17.86 -3.00 -1.32
C ASP A 73 -17.77 -2.89 -2.85
N ILE A 74 -16.55 -2.88 -3.40
CA ILE A 74 -16.31 -2.87 -4.85
C ILE A 74 -16.93 -4.11 -5.51
N LEU A 75 -16.61 -5.31 -5.00
CA LEU A 75 -17.10 -6.57 -5.55
C LEU A 75 -18.63 -6.64 -5.53
N ILE A 76 -19.24 -6.33 -4.39
CA ILE A 76 -20.70 -6.39 -4.21
C ILE A 76 -21.38 -5.49 -5.24
N ARG A 77 -20.97 -4.22 -5.33
CA ARG A 77 -21.59 -3.25 -6.25
C ARG A 77 -21.38 -3.61 -7.72
N LEU A 78 -20.20 -4.12 -8.08
CA LEU A 78 -19.91 -4.50 -9.46
C LEU A 78 -20.70 -5.76 -9.87
N PHE A 79 -20.82 -6.76 -9.00
CA PHE A 79 -21.62 -7.97 -9.27
C PHE A 79 -23.12 -7.68 -9.30
N GLU A 80 -23.64 -6.81 -8.45
CA GLU A 80 -25.05 -6.36 -8.51
C GLU A 80 -25.40 -5.75 -9.87
N ARG A 81 -24.44 -5.08 -10.52
CA ARG A 81 -24.61 -4.48 -11.86
C ARG A 81 -24.29 -5.44 -13.00
N GLN A 82 -23.51 -6.49 -12.74
CA GLN A 82 -23.05 -7.47 -13.72
C GLN A 82 -23.34 -8.90 -13.22
N PRO A 83 -24.63 -9.26 -13.03
CA PRO A 83 -25.03 -10.50 -12.35
C PRO A 83 -24.71 -11.76 -13.16
N GLU A 84 -24.36 -11.65 -14.44
CA GLU A 84 -23.93 -12.79 -15.26
C GLU A 84 -22.43 -13.10 -15.11
N GLU A 85 -21.64 -12.15 -14.60
CA GLU A 85 -20.22 -12.37 -14.38
C GLU A 85 -19.98 -13.20 -13.13
N THR A 86 -18.94 -14.03 -13.20
CA THR A 86 -18.48 -14.89 -12.09
C THR A 86 -17.01 -14.68 -11.76
N GLU A 87 -16.24 -14.12 -12.69
CA GLU A 87 -14.83 -13.81 -12.51
C GLU A 87 -14.66 -12.32 -12.21
N PRO A 88 -14.13 -11.95 -11.03
CA PRO A 88 -13.86 -10.55 -10.71
C PRO A 88 -13.01 -9.81 -11.76
N GLU A 89 -12.09 -10.50 -12.43
CA GLU A 89 -11.22 -9.89 -13.45
C GLU A 89 -12.01 -9.42 -14.69
N ASN A 90 -13.20 -9.96 -14.93
CA ASN A 90 -14.08 -9.57 -16.03
C ASN A 90 -14.98 -8.38 -15.70
N LEU A 91 -15.08 -8.00 -14.42
CA LEU A 91 -15.95 -6.91 -14.00
C LEU A 91 -15.44 -5.58 -14.58
N LYS A 92 -16.38 -4.80 -15.14
CA LYS A 92 -16.09 -3.52 -15.77
C LYS A 92 -16.74 -2.39 -14.98
N GLY A 93 -16.11 -1.22 -15.00
CA GLY A 93 -16.71 -0.03 -14.40
C GLY A 93 -15.71 1.07 -14.08
N ILE A 94 -16.23 2.11 -13.42
CA ILE A 94 -15.43 3.19 -12.84
C ILE A 94 -15.67 3.13 -11.33
N VAL A 95 -14.58 3.10 -10.57
CA VAL A 95 -14.62 3.08 -9.10
C VAL A 95 -13.92 4.32 -8.59
N VAL A 96 -14.63 5.10 -7.79
CA VAL A 96 -14.07 6.26 -7.07
C VAL A 96 -13.82 5.85 -5.63
N ILE A 97 -12.58 5.99 -5.18
CA ILE A 97 -12.15 5.65 -3.82
C ILE A 97 -11.69 6.93 -3.15
N ASP A 98 -12.35 7.31 -2.08
CA ASP A 98 -11.84 8.36 -1.21
C ASP A 98 -10.81 7.77 -0.25
N GLU A 99 -9.67 8.45 -0.11
CA GLU A 99 -8.56 8.11 0.78
C GLU A 99 -8.12 6.65 0.67
N LEU A 100 -7.55 6.29 -0.48
CA LEU A 100 -7.15 4.91 -0.84
C LEU A 100 -6.28 4.21 0.21
N ASP A 101 -5.52 4.98 0.99
CA ASP A 101 -4.52 4.51 1.92
C ASP A 101 -4.97 4.46 3.39
N VAL A 102 -6.21 4.83 3.68
CA VAL A 102 -6.73 4.94 5.04
C VAL A 102 -6.74 3.60 5.78
N HIS A 103 -6.14 3.63 6.98
CA HIS A 103 -5.97 2.48 7.87
C HIS A 103 -5.13 1.33 7.30
N ILE A 104 -4.52 1.46 6.12
CA ILE A 104 -3.62 0.47 5.53
C ILE A 104 -2.20 0.71 6.04
N HIS A 105 -1.48 -0.38 6.35
CA HIS A 105 -0.07 -0.29 6.74
C HIS A 105 0.79 0.29 5.58
N PRO A 106 1.77 1.18 5.82
CA PRO A 106 2.55 1.86 4.77
C PRO A 106 3.15 0.94 3.70
N VAL A 107 3.69 -0.22 4.11
CA VAL A 107 4.21 -1.24 3.18
C VAL A 107 3.15 -1.65 2.14
N TYR A 108 1.90 -1.80 2.56
CA TYR A 108 0.81 -2.19 1.69
C TYR A 108 0.20 -1.00 0.96
N GLN A 109 0.20 0.20 1.54
CA GLN A 109 -0.21 1.42 0.81
C GLN A 109 0.55 1.56 -0.50
N ARG A 110 1.84 1.20 -0.52
CA ARG A 110 2.66 1.19 -1.74
C ARG A 110 2.21 0.14 -2.74
N GLU A 111 1.97 -1.09 -2.31
CA GLU A 111 1.64 -2.20 -3.23
C GLU A 111 0.19 -2.18 -3.72
N PHE A 112 -0.71 -1.60 -2.91
CA PHE A 112 -2.15 -1.72 -3.07
C PHE A 112 -2.70 -1.16 -4.39
N PRO A 113 -2.26 0.00 -4.92
CA PRO A 113 -2.70 0.49 -6.22
C PRO A 113 -2.48 -0.53 -7.33
N LYS A 114 -1.29 -1.14 -7.38
CA LYS A 114 -0.94 -2.16 -8.37
C LYS A 114 -1.73 -3.45 -8.17
N LEU A 115 -1.98 -3.84 -6.93
CA LEU A 115 -2.81 -5.01 -6.61
C LEU A 115 -4.25 -4.81 -7.06
N LEU A 116 -4.84 -3.63 -6.80
CA LEU A 116 -6.19 -3.28 -7.25
C LEU A 116 -6.30 -3.30 -8.78
N SER A 117 -5.38 -2.66 -9.50
CA SER A 117 -5.41 -2.66 -10.97
C SER A 117 -5.23 -4.05 -11.57
N ARG A 118 -4.53 -4.96 -10.89
CA ARG A 118 -4.41 -6.37 -11.31
C ARG A 118 -5.63 -7.21 -10.97
N ALA A 119 -6.31 -6.90 -9.86
CA ALA A 119 -7.52 -7.59 -9.42
C ALA A 119 -8.72 -7.24 -10.30
N PHE A 120 -8.76 -6.02 -10.82
CA PHE A 120 -9.84 -5.50 -11.65
C PHE A 120 -9.28 -4.82 -12.90
N PRO A 121 -8.75 -5.58 -13.86
CA PRO A 121 -8.05 -5.04 -15.03
C PRO A 121 -8.95 -4.22 -15.96
N LEU A 122 -10.27 -4.42 -15.90
CA LEU A 122 -11.25 -3.70 -16.71
C LEU A 122 -11.99 -2.58 -15.94
N VAL A 123 -11.49 -2.24 -14.74
CA VAL A 123 -12.01 -1.15 -13.91
C VAL A 123 -11.06 0.04 -13.95
N GLN A 124 -11.60 1.22 -14.19
CA GLN A 124 -10.88 2.47 -14.02
C GLN A 124 -11.02 2.95 -12.57
N PHE A 125 -9.90 3.09 -11.87
CA PHE A 125 -9.86 3.63 -10.52
C PHE A 125 -9.55 5.13 -10.53
N ILE A 126 -10.35 5.90 -9.79
CA ILE A 126 -10.09 7.31 -9.47
C ILE A 126 -9.97 7.38 -7.95
N CYS A 127 -8.79 7.70 -7.46
CA CYS A 127 -8.49 7.65 -6.03
C CYS A 127 -8.00 9.00 -5.52
N SER A 128 -8.41 9.39 -4.31
CA SER A 128 -7.77 10.46 -3.54
C SER A 128 -6.81 9.85 -2.51
N THR A 129 -5.80 10.62 -2.11
CA THR A 129 -4.88 10.27 -1.03
C THR A 129 -4.17 11.52 -0.52
N HIS A 130 -3.85 11.54 0.77
CA HIS A 130 -2.96 12.51 1.39
C HIS A 130 -1.52 11.98 1.54
N SER A 131 -1.28 10.71 1.21
CA SER A 131 0.00 10.04 1.36
C SER A 131 0.77 10.00 0.04
N PRO A 132 2.10 10.21 0.05
CA PRO A 132 2.95 9.98 -1.12
C PRO A 132 3.16 8.49 -1.41
N ILE A 133 2.91 7.60 -0.44
CA ILE A 133 3.30 6.19 -0.53
C ILE A 133 2.54 5.42 -1.62
N PRO A 134 1.21 5.60 -1.81
CA PRO A 134 0.49 4.96 -2.91
C PRO A 134 1.04 5.36 -4.29
N LEU A 135 1.49 6.61 -4.45
CA LEU A 135 2.02 7.10 -5.72
C LEU A 135 3.30 6.32 -6.13
N LEU A 136 4.11 5.91 -5.15
CA LEU A 136 5.34 5.14 -5.38
C LEU A 136 5.12 3.71 -5.91
N GLY A 137 3.90 3.17 -5.80
CA GLY A 137 3.55 1.87 -6.37
C GLY A 137 2.34 1.92 -7.29
N ALA A 138 1.99 3.10 -7.78
CA ALA A 138 1.01 3.28 -8.82
C ALA A 138 1.44 2.58 -10.13
N PRO A 139 0.49 2.06 -10.93
CA PRO A 139 0.77 1.54 -12.27
C PRO A 139 1.47 2.56 -13.20
N GLU A 140 2.24 2.07 -14.18
CA GLU A 140 3.08 2.88 -15.09
C GLU A 140 2.32 3.95 -15.91
N ASN A 141 1.00 3.82 -16.05
CA ASN A 141 0.15 4.75 -16.81
C ASN A 141 -0.78 5.60 -15.92
N SER A 142 -0.52 5.64 -14.60
CA SER A 142 -1.30 6.46 -13.68
C SER A 142 -1.09 7.95 -13.93
N ARG A 143 -2.17 8.73 -13.74
CA ARG A 143 -2.17 10.19 -13.80
C ARG A 143 -2.41 10.75 -12.42
N PHE A 144 -1.66 11.77 -12.05
CA PHE A 144 -1.75 12.40 -10.73
C PHE A 144 -2.21 13.84 -10.88
N PHE A 145 -3.25 14.18 -10.13
CA PHE A 145 -3.84 15.50 -10.13
C PHE A 145 -3.79 16.06 -8.71
N VAL A 146 -3.61 17.38 -8.61
CA VAL A 146 -3.71 18.10 -7.33
C VAL A 146 -5.07 18.77 -7.29
N VAL A 147 -5.77 18.56 -6.18
CA VAL A 147 -7.04 19.20 -5.89
C VAL A 147 -6.78 20.34 -4.91
N GLU A 148 -7.04 21.56 -5.35
CA GLU A 148 -6.85 22.78 -4.55
C GLU A 148 -8.19 23.45 -4.33
N ARG A 149 -8.37 24.04 -3.15
CA ARG A 149 -9.57 24.83 -2.83
C ARG A 149 -9.15 26.28 -2.67
N ASP A 150 -9.70 27.13 -3.53
CA ASP A 150 -9.55 28.57 -3.46
C ASP A 150 -10.83 29.23 -2.94
N GLU A 151 -10.71 30.22 -2.05
CA GLU A 151 -11.86 30.88 -1.43
C GLU A 151 -12.73 31.64 -2.44
N VAL A 152 -12.15 32.09 -3.56
CA VAL A 152 -12.82 32.91 -4.57
C VAL A 152 -13.33 32.06 -5.74
N SER A 153 -12.54 31.08 -6.16
CA SER A 153 -12.78 30.30 -7.39
C SER A 153 -13.17 28.84 -7.15
N GLY A 154 -13.35 28.42 -5.89
CA GLY A 154 -13.86 27.11 -5.52
C GLY A 154 -12.82 25.99 -5.65
N THR A 155 -13.27 24.77 -5.94
CA THR A 155 -12.39 23.60 -6.11
C THR A 155 -11.82 23.55 -7.53
N LYS A 156 -10.50 23.52 -7.64
CA LYS A 156 -9.76 23.35 -8.90
C LYS A 156 -9.01 22.04 -8.90
N VAL A 157 -8.89 21.45 -10.09
CA VAL A 157 -8.09 20.24 -10.34
C VAL A 157 -7.00 20.62 -11.33
N ARG A 158 -5.75 20.36 -10.97
CA ARG A 158 -4.57 20.68 -11.79
C ARG A 158 -3.80 19.40 -12.11
N ASP A 159 -3.57 19.15 -13.40
CA ASP A 159 -2.53 18.21 -13.83
C ASP A 159 -1.19 18.92 -13.78
N VAL A 160 -0.26 18.37 -12.99
CA VAL A 160 1.07 18.96 -12.77
C VAL A 160 2.13 18.33 -13.65
N GLY A 161 1.81 17.28 -14.42
CA GLY A 161 2.72 16.65 -15.37
C GLY A 161 3.98 16.05 -14.73
N VAL A 162 3.93 15.72 -13.43
CA VAL A 162 5.07 15.17 -12.69
C VAL A 162 5.21 13.68 -12.99
N ASP A 163 6.37 13.28 -13.51
CA ASP A 163 6.75 11.88 -13.70
C ASP A 163 7.23 11.29 -12.36
N VAL A 164 6.28 10.81 -11.56
CA VAL A 164 6.54 10.21 -10.23
C VAL A 164 7.54 9.06 -10.31
N CYS A 165 7.58 8.29 -11.39
CA CYS A 165 8.43 7.12 -11.53
C CYS A 165 9.94 7.45 -11.51
N ARG A 166 10.31 8.71 -11.78
CA ARG A 166 11.70 9.18 -11.81
C ARG A 166 12.11 9.94 -10.56
N LEU A 167 11.21 10.15 -9.61
CA LEU A 167 11.49 10.94 -8.41
C LEU A 167 11.92 10.03 -7.25
N HIS A 168 12.99 10.45 -6.56
CA HIS A 168 13.26 9.93 -5.23
C HIS A 168 12.19 10.44 -4.25
N PRO A 169 11.89 9.75 -3.13
CA PRO A 169 10.85 10.16 -2.18
C PRO A 169 10.93 11.62 -1.73
N ASN A 170 12.13 12.15 -1.49
CA ASN A 170 12.34 13.55 -1.13
C ASN A 170 11.82 14.51 -2.23
N ALA A 171 12.19 14.25 -3.48
CA ALA A 171 11.76 15.06 -4.62
C ALA A 171 10.25 14.94 -4.84
N LEU A 172 9.65 13.77 -4.58
CA LEU A 172 8.19 13.58 -4.63
C LEU A 172 7.48 14.47 -3.60
N LEU A 173 7.95 14.46 -2.36
CA LEU A 173 7.38 15.26 -1.26
C LEU A 173 7.50 16.77 -1.49
N THR A 174 8.62 17.25 -2.02
CA THR A 174 8.81 18.67 -2.37
C THR A 174 8.18 19.05 -3.71
N SER A 175 7.71 18.08 -4.49
CA SER A 175 7.11 18.35 -5.80
C SER A 175 5.80 19.13 -5.65
N PRO A 176 5.30 19.76 -6.73
CA PRO A 176 3.99 20.39 -6.73
C PRO A 176 2.81 19.48 -6.37
N LEU A 177 3.00 18.15 -6.27
CA LEU A 177 1.98 17.20 -5.83
C LEU A 177 1.68 17.33 -4.32
N PHE A 178 2.70 17.61 -3.50
CA PHE A 178 2.58 17.69 -2.03
C PHE A 178 3.05 19.04 -1.46
N ASN A 179 3.94 19.73 -2.18
CA ASN A 179 4.43 21.07 -1.85
C ASN A 179 4.97 21.17 -0.41
N LEU A 180 5.68 20.15 0.05
CA LEU A 180 6.28 20.15 1.38
C LEU A 180 7.53 21.03 1.39
N GLU A 181 7.52 22.12 2.18
CA GLU A 181 8.58 23.13 2.19
C GLU A 181 9.89 22.64 2.85
N ALA A 182 9.78 21.80 3.88
CA ALA A 182 10.91 21.25 4.61
C ALA A 182 10.77 19.74 4.79
N LEU A 183 11.83 19.00 4.44
CA LEU A 183 11.88 17.53 4.56
C LEU A 183 12.63 17.05 5.80
N PHE A 184 13.49 17.91 6.35
CA PHE A 184 14.37 17.54 7.45
C PHE A 184 13.67 17.72 8.78
N SER A 185 14.08 16.92 9.76
CA SER A 185 13.55 17.01 11.12
C SER A 185 13.84 18.39 11.72
N GLU A 186 12.86 18.98 12.42
CA GLU A 186 13.04 20.23 13.16
C GLU A 186 14.12 20.14 14.26
N CYS A 187 14.45 18.91 14.70
CA CYS A 187 15.51 18.67 15.68
C CYS A 187 16.91 18.74 15.07
N LEU A 188 17.04 18.74 13.74
CA LEU A 188 18.31 18.83 13.05
C LEU A 188 18.86 20.26 13.17
N LYS A 189 20.06 20.39 13.76
CA LYS A 189 20.70 21.70 13.96
C LYS A 189 21.62 22.09 12.81
N ASP A 190 22.32 21.11 12.24
CA ASP A 190 23.24 21.28 11.11
C ASP A 190 22.97 20.21 10.05
N TYR A 191 23.08 20.60 8.78
CA TYR A 191 22.94 19.70 7.64
C TYR A 191 24.09 18.68 7.55
N THR A 192 25.24 18.97 8.15
CA THR A 192 26.36 18.01 8.22
C THR A 192 26.02 16.76 9.02
N ASP A 193 25.00 16.83 9.88
CA ASP A 193 24.58 15.73 10.74
C ASP A 193 23.58 14.78 10.06
N ILE A 194 23.21 15.06 8.79
CA ILE A 194 22.31 14.20 8.03
C ILE A 194 23.03 12.93 7.60
N ASP A 195 22.40 11.77 7.79
CA ASP A 195 22.87 10.54 7.19
C ASP A 195 22.61 10.57 5.65
N PRO A 196 23.63 10.55 4.78
CA PRO A 196 23.47 10.60 3.33
C PRO A 196 22.91 9.31 2.70
N GLU A 197 22.85 8.20 3.43
CA GLU A 197 22.36 6.94 2.91
C GLU A 197 20.83 6.88 2.88
N ASP A 198 20.28 6.43 1.75
CA ASP A 198 18.83 6.22 1.58
C ASP A 198 18.32 4.90 2.19
N ASP A 199 19.20 4.09 2.81
CA ASP A 199 18.86 2.81 3.45
C ASP A 199 19.31 2.78 4.91
N TYR A 200 18.36 2.49 5.81
CA TYR A 200 18.62 2.53 7.25
C TYR A 200 19.63 1.47 7.73
N ASN A 201 19.72 0.31 7.08
CA ASN A 201 20.72 -0.69 7.48
C ASN A 201 22.13 -0.20 7.18
N LYS A 202 22.34 0.49 6.06
CA LYS A 202 23.62 1.12 5.74
C LYS A 202 24.00 2.20 6.76
N ILE A 203 23.05 3.04 7.17
CA ILE A 203 23.26 4.03 8.24
C ILE A 203 23.73 3.33 9.51
N ARG A 204 23.03 2.26 9.91
CA ARG A 204 23.36 1.50 11.11
C ARG A 204 24.75 0.85 11.03
N GLU A 205 25.09 0.26 9.90
CA GLU A 205 26.40 -0.36 9.66
C GLU A 205 27.53 0.66 9.75
N ARG A 206 27.36 1.86 9.15
CA ARG A 206 28.33 2.94 9.25
C ARG A 206 28.56 3.36 10.70
N ARG A 207 27.49 3.60 11.46
CA ARG A 207 27.60 4.02 12.88
C ARG A 207 28.32 2.99 13.74
N ILE A 208 28.07 1.69 13.51
CA ILE A 208 28.81 0.61 14.18
C ILE A 208 30.30 0.66 13.82
N LEU A 209 30.64 0.96 12.56
CA LEU A 209 32.02 1.08 12.11
C LEU A 209 32.71 2.29 12.75
N GLU A 210 32.05 3.44 12.79
CA GLU A 210 32.54 4.66 13.44
C GLU A 210 32.83 4.44 14.92
N GLU A 211 31.91 3.80 15.66
CA GLU A 211 32.14 3.44 17.07
C GLU A 211 33.34 2.51 17.27
N LYS A 212 33.57 1.57 16.33
CA LYS A 212 34.75 0.70 16.38
C LYS A 212 36.03 1.48 16.11
N ILE A 213 36.02 2.37 15.12
CA ILE A 213 37.16 3.23 14.80
C ILE A 213 37.49 4.12 16.00
N GLU A 214 36.49 4.69 16.65
CA GLU A 214 36.68 5.54 17.83
C GLU A 214 37.29 4.77 19.00
N LYS A 215 36.80 3.55 19.28
CA LYS A 215 37.40 2.66 20.29
C LYS A 215 38.84 2.28 19.96
N ILE A 216 39.14 2.00 18.70
CA ILE A 216 40.52 1.71 18.25
C ILE A 216 41.40 2.95 18.39
N SER A 217 40.90 4.13 18.05
CA SER A 217 41.63 5.40 18.18
C SER A 217 41.91 5.79 19.62
N GLN A 218 41.08 5.36 20.58
CA GLN A 218 41.27 5.58 22.02
C GLN A 218 42.19 4.53 22.66
N THR A 219 42.43 3.41 21.99
CA THR A 219 43.38 2.40 22.43
C THR A 219 44.72 2.77 21.79
N ASP A 220 45.69 3.28 22.56
CA ASP A 220 47.05 3.67 22.11
C ASP A 220 47.82 2.48 21.50
N ASN A 221 47.41 2.00 20.33
CA ASN A 221 48.24 1.18 19.46
C ASN A 221 48.73 2.10 18.34
N PRO A 222 49.96 2.65 18.46
CA PRO A 222 50.53 3.41 17.36
C PRO A 222 50.54 2.53 16.12
N ILE A 223 50.17 3.11 14.96
CA ILE A 223 50.27 2.48 13.65
C ILE A 223 51.64 1.77 13.59
N PRO A 224 51.70 0.45 13.35
CA PRO A 224 52.97 -0.25 13.26
C PRO A 224 53.88 0.46 12.27
N LYS A 225 55.09 0.85 12.68
CA LYS A 225 56.04 1.60 11.84
C LYS A 225 56.33 0.88 10.52
N ASP A 226 56.15 -0.44 10.51
CA ASP A 226 56.29 -1.35 9.39
C ASP A 226 55.32 -1.05 8.22
N TRP A 227 54.29 -0.21 8.43
CA TRP A 227 53.33 0.20 7.39
C TRP A 227 53.71 1.55 6.72
N ILE A 228 54.70 2.26 7.25
CA ILE A 228 55.14 3.58 6.77
C ILE A 228 56.45 3.47 5.96
N GLU A 229 57.22 2.39 6.13
CA GLU A 229 58.40 2.09 5.33
C GLU A 229 58.09 0.97 4.31
N GLY A 230 57.52 1.36 3.17
CA GLY A 230 57.26 0.51 2.01
C GLY A 230 57.10 1.32 0.74
#